data_AF-A0A519L0T3-F1
#
_entry.id   AF-A0A519L0T3-F1
#
_cell.length_a   1.000
_cell.length_b   1.000
_cell.length_c   1.000
_cell.angle_alpha   90.00
_cell.angle_beta   90.00
_cell.angle_gamma   90.00
#
_symmetry.space_group_name_H-M   'P 1'
#
loop_
_entity.id
_entity.type
_entity.pdbx_description
1 polymer ?
#
loop_
_entity_poly.entity_id
_entity_poly.type
_entity_poly.pdbx_seq_one_letter_code
_entity_poly.pdbx_strand_id
1 'polypeptide(L)' 'MAVEIRPITDADWPGLWPIIETVTRAGETYTYPLDMTEAQARAMWTPPAPGGTLVAIEDGLVL' A
#
# COMPACT_ATOMS: atom_id res chain seq x y z
N MET A 1 8.38 -15.09 15.08
CA MET A 1 7.65 -14.26 14.11
C MET A 1 7.52 -12.89 14.74
N ALA A 2 8.17 -11.90 14.13
CA ALA A 2 8.19 -10.53 14.62
C ALA A 2 7.80 -9.63 13.45
N VAL A 3 6.88 -8.72 13.72
CA VAL A 3 6.46 -7.72 12.73
C VAL A 3 7.36 -6.50 12.88
N GLU A 4 7.97 -6.07 11.78
CA GLU A 4 8.68 -4.81 11.67
C GLU A 4 7.77 -3.76 11.03
N ILE A 5 7.74 -2.53 11.57
CA ILE A 5 7.08 -1.39 10.93
C ILE A 5 8.16 -0.38 10.52
N ARG A 6 8.23 -0.08 9.22
CA ARG A 6 9.23 0.86 8.67
C ARG A 6 8.68 1.68 7.50
N PRO A 7 9.32 2.81 7.12
CA PRO A 7 8.99 3.52 5.90
C PRO A 7 9.02 2.60 4.67
N ILE A 8 8.07 2.84 3.77
CA ILE A 8 8.01 2.14 2.48
C ILE A 8 9.23 2.48 1.61
N THR A 9 9.70 1.49 0.87
CA THR A 9 10.69 1.64 -0.21
C THR A 9 10.07 1.24 -1.55
N ASP A 10 10.73 1.54 -2.67
CA ASP A 10 10.26 1.11 -3.99
C ASP A 10 10.13 -0.43 -4.10
N ALA A 11 10.95 -1.18 -3.38
CA ALA A 11 10.94 -2.64 -3.38
C ALA A 11 9.70 -3.26 -2.70
N ASP A 12 9.03 -2.51 -1.82
CA ASP A 12 7.85 -2.98 -1.09
C ASP A 12 6.56 -2.84 -1.92
N TRP A 13 6.59 -2.02 -2.98
CA TRP A 13 5.40 -1.71 -3.76
C TRP A 13 4.72 -2.94 -4.39
N PRO A 14 5.45 -3.90 -4.99
CA PRO A 14 4.81 -5.12 -5.50
C PRO A 14 4.07 -5.93 -4.44
N GLY A 15 4.44 -5.80 -3.16
CA GLY A 15 3.73 -6.42 -2.03
C GLY A 15 2.55 -5.59 -1.53
N LEU A 16 2.67 -4.27 -1.51
CA LEU A 16 1.61 -3.37 -1.05
C LEU A 16 0.47 -3.20 -2.07
N TRP A 17 0.78 -3.17 -3.37
CA TRP A 17 -0.21 -2.93 -4.42
C TRP A 17 -1.38 -3.93 -4.38
N PRO A 18 -1.18 -5.26 -4.32
CA PRO A 18 -2.28 -6.22 -4.26
C PRO A 18 -3.23 -6.00 -3.08
N ILE A 19 -2.73 -5.52 -1.94
CA ILE A 19 -3.54 -5.20 -0.75
C ILE A 19 -4.45 -4.01 -1.05
N ILE A 20 -3.88 -2.92 -1.57
CA ILE A 20 -4.63 -1.72 -1.96
C ILE A 20 -5.66 -2.09 -3.03
N GLU A 21 -5.26 -2.81 -4.08
CA GLU A 21 -6.14 -3.22 -5.16
C GLU A 21 -7.32 -4.05 -4.65
N THR A 22 -7.06 -5.05 -3.80
CA THR A 22 -8.11 -5.91 -3.24
C THR A 22 -9.13 -5.11 -2.44
N VAL A 23 -8.67 -4.24 -1.53
CA VAL A 23 -9.56 -3.43 -0.69
C VAL A 23 -10.36 -2.43 -1.51
N THR A 24 -9.72 -1.76 -2.47
CA THR A 24 -10.39 -0.75 -3.31
C THR A 24 -11.39 -1.37 -4.27
N ARG A 25 -11.06 -2.50 -4.91
CA ARG A 25 -11.98 -3.21 -5.81
C ARG A 25 -13.20 -3.80 -5.10
N ALA A 26 -13.05 -4.22 -3.84
CA ALA A 26 -14.18 -4.68 -3.04
C ALA A 26 -15.19 -3.55 -2.79
N GLY A 27 -14.73 -2.31 -2.58
CA GLY A 27 -15.60 -1.15 -2.39
C GLY A 27 -16.39 -1.18 -1.08
N GLU A 28 -15.96 -1.99 -0.11
CA GLU A 28 -16.70 -2.25 1.13
C GLU A 28 -16.31 -1.32 2.28
N THR A 29 -15.08 -0.79 2.27
CA THR A 29 -14.48 -0.09 3.42
C THR A 29 -14.09 1.36 3.10
N TYR A 30 -13.75 1.67 1.85
CA TYR A 30 -13.33 3.00 1.40
C TYR A 30 -13.99 3.38 0.08
N THR A 31 -14.21 4.67 -0.12
CA THR A 31 -14.83 5.24 -1.33
C THR A 31 -13.79 5.60 -2.39
N TYR A 32 -12.85 4.69 -2.69
CA TYR A 32 -11.94 4.83 -3.83
C TYR A 32 -12.63 4.41 -5.14
N PRO A 33 -12.14 4.86 -6.32
CA PRO A 33 -12.57 4.30 -7.59
C PRO A 33 -12.32 2.79 -7.66
N LEU A 34 -13.33 1.99 -8.02
CA LEU A 34 -13.22 0.52 -8.10
C LEU A 34 -12.31 0.05 -9.27
N ASP A 35 -12.04 0.95 -10.21
CA ASP A 35 -11.17 0.77 -11.37
C ASP A 35 -9.84 1.52 -11.21
N MET A 36 -9.47 1.92 -9.99
CA MET A 36 -8.21 2.59 -9.70
C MET A 36 -7.02 1.80 -10.26
N THR A 37 -6.19 2.48 -11.04
CA THR A 37 -4.97 1.91 -11.62
C THR A 37 -3.83 1.90 -10.59
N GLU A 38 -2.86 1.01 -10.79
CA GLU A 38 -1.65 0.95 -9.94
C GLU A 38 -0.91 2.31 -9.91
N ALA A 39 -0.82 3.01 -11.05
CA ALA A 39 -0.16 4.31 -11.12
C ALA A 39 -0.87 5.38 -10.30
N GLN A 40 -2.21 5.40 -10.32
CA GLN A 40 -3.02 6.29 -9.48
C GLN A 40 -2.84 5.94 -8.00
N ALA A 41 -2.87 4.65 -7.67
CA ALA A 41 -2.65 4.18 -6.31
C ALA A 41 -1.26 4.59 -5.80
N ARG A 42 -0.21 4.45 -6.61
CA ARG A 42 1.17 4.86 -6.27
C ARG A 42 1.21 6.33 -5.92
N ALA A 43 0.66 7.19 -6.78
CA ALA A 43 0.63 8.63 -6.53
C ALA A 43 -0.13 9.01 -5.24
N MET A 44 -1.22 8.31 -4.92
CA MET A 44 -2.02 8.56 -3.72
C MET A 44 -1.34 8.04 -2.44
N TRP A 45 -0.70 6.87 -2.50
CA TRP A 45 -0.11 6.18 -1.35
C TRP A 45 1.36 6.51 -1.11
N THR A 46 2.02 7.31 -1.96
CA THR A 46 3.37 7.83 -1.68
C THR A 46 3.37 9.36 -1.74
N PRO A 47 2.73 10.05 -0.77
CA PRO A 47 2.69 11.50 -0.74
C PRO A 47 4.10 12.07 -0.50
N PRO A 48 4.39 13.30 -1.00
CA PRO A 48 5.64 13.98 -0.68
C PRO A 48 5.69 14.39 0.80
N ALA A 49 6.89 14.70 1.28
CA ALA A 49 7.10 15.20 2.64
C ALA A 49 6.23 16.44 2.93
N PRO A 50 5.71 16.59 4.16
CA PRO A 50 5.99 15.76 5.35
C PRO A 50 5.14 14.48 5.45
N GLY A 51 4.31 14.17 4.44
CA GLY A 51 3.58 12.91 4.38
C GLY A 51 4.51 11.72 4.14
N GLY A 52 4.08 10.53 4.55
CA GLY A 52 4.82 9.30 4.35
C GLY A 52 3.96 8.07 4.60
N THR A 53 4.43 6.94 4.08
CA THR A 53 3.75 5.66 4.17
C THR A 53 4.66 4.65 4.85
N LEU A 54 4.07 3.87 5.76
CA LEU A 54 4.74 2.80 6.47
C LEU A 54 4.20 1.47 5.97
N VAL A 55 5.04 0.44 6.01
CA VAL A 55 4.67 -0.95 5.76
C VAL A 55 4.92 -1.79 6.99
N ALA A 56 4.05 -2.76 7.23
CA ALA A 56 4.28 -3.84 8.17
C ALA A 56 4.93 -5.01 7.40
N ILE A 57 5.99 -5.59 7.97
CA ILE A 57 6.74 -6.68 7.36
C ILE A 57 6.86 -7.84 8.32
N GLU A 58 6.57 -9.04 7.83
CA GLU A 58 6.78 -10.29 8.53
C GLU A 58 7.47 -11.28 7.58
N ASP A 59 8.57 -11.88 8.01
CA ASP A 59 9.37 -12.83 7.22
C ASP A 59 9.73 -12.33 5.80
N GLY A 60 9.94 -11.01 5.66
CA GLY A 60 10.29 -10.35 4.40
C GLY A 60 9.10 -10.07 3.47
N LEU A 61 7.87 -10.37 3.89
CA LEU A 61 6.65 -10.10 3.15
C LEU A 61 5.95 -8.86 3.71
N VAL A 62 5.40 -8.04 2.81
CA VAL A 62 4.48 -6.96 3.16
C VAL A 62 3.14 -7.58 3.55
N LEU A 63 2.61 -7.18 4.71
CA LEU A 63 1.33 -7.61 5.25
C LEU A 63 0.19 -6.64 4.92
#